data_AF-A0A2H0D2L4-F1
#
_entry.id   AF-A0A2H0D2L4-F1
#
_cell.length_a   1.000
_cell.length_b   1.000
_cell.length_c   1.000
_cell.angle_alpha   90.00
_cell.angle_beta   90.00
_cell.angle_gamma   90.00
#
_symmetry.space_group_name_H-M   'P 1'
#
loop_
_entity.id
_entity.type
_entity.pdbx_description
1 polymer ?
#
loop_
_entity_poly.entity_id
_entity_poly.type
_entity_poly.pdbx_seq_one_letter_code
_entity_poly.pdbx_strand_id
1 'polypeptide(L)'
;MNKKVPIEISARHIHLCQKDLETLFGRGYQLKKIRKLSQADDFAARETLDIKIGSKIIKRLRIVGPVRKETQIELSITDAVGLGINLPLRLSGNIKGTPGATLIKSKKKLKIKRGVIIAQRHLHCNPKEAKKLKLKNGMSVSIKIKGARALTFHNIK
;
A
#
# COMPACT_ATOMS: atom_id res chain seq x y z
N MET A 1 -31.52 -0.90 4.76
CA MET A 1 -30.25 -0.55 4.07
C MET A 1 -29.09 -1.26 4.76
N ASN A 2 -28.42 -2.20 4.08
CA ASN A 2 -27.29 -2.92 4.66
C ASN A 2 -26.02 -2.05 4.59
N LYS A 3 -25.65 -1.40 5.70
CA LYS A 3 -24.44 -0.55 5.81
C LYS A 3 -23.19 -1.38 6.13
N LYS A 4 -23.06 -2.57 5.54
CA LYS A 4 -21.89 -3.44 5.71
C LYS A 4 -20.91 -3.17 4.58
N VAL A 5 -19.64 -3.07 4.93
CA VAL A 5 -18.54 -2.96 3.98
C VAL A 5 -17.61 -4.16 4.17
N PRO A 6 -17.07 -4.76 3.10
CA PRO A 6 -16.04 -5.77 3.23
C PRO A 6 -14.79 -5.15 3.87
N ILE A 7 -14.15 -5.89 4.76
CA ILE A 7 -12.88 -5.49 5.37
C ILE A 7 -11.77 -6.22 4.65
N GLU A 8 -10.77 -5.48 4.22
CA GLU A 8 -9.55 -6.03 3.65
C GLU A 8 -8.35 -5.70 4.53
N ILE A 9 -7.42 -6.66 4.59
CA ILE A 9 -6.21 -6.54 5.38
C ILE A 9 -5.03 -6.46 4.42
N SER A 10 -4.35 -5.32 4.43
CA SER A 10 -3.14 -5.10 3.63
C SER A 10 -1.91 -5.51 4.44
N ALA A 11 -1.23 -6.55 4.00
CA ALA A 11 0.14 -6.83 4.43
C ALA A 11 1.10 -5.79 3.80
N ARG A 12 2.34 -5.74 4.30
CA ARG A 12 3.39 -4.90 3.71
C ARG A 12 3.58 -5.21 2.22
N HIS A 13 3.63 -4.17 1.40
CA HIS A 13 3.73 -4.33 -0.05
C HIS A 13 4.35 -3.10 -0.71
N ILE A 14 4.63 -3.23 -2.01
CA ILE A 14 5.21 -2.17 -2.83
C ILE A 14 4.46 -2.05 -4.16
N HIS A 15 4.21 -0.81 -4.56
CA HIS A 15 3.79 -0.43 -5.91
C HIS A 15 5.02 0.13 -6.63
N LEU A 16 5.20 -0.21 -7.91
CA LEU A 16 6.33 0.25 -8.72
C LEU A 16 5.87 1.13 -9.86
N CYS A 17 6.68 2.12 -10.22
CA CYS A 17 6.59 2.73 -11.55
C CYS A 17 7.28 1.88 -12.62
N GLN A 18 6.93 2.09 -13.88
CA GLN A 18 7.48 1.31 -15.00
C GLN A 18 9.02 1.39 -15.05
N LYS A 19 9.59 2.57 -14.85
CA LYS A 19 11.05 2.78 -14.86
C LYS A 19 11.77 1.94 -13.79
N ASP A 20 11.23 1.92 -12.57
CA ASP A 20 11.83 1.19 -11.46
C ASP A 20 11.67 -0.33 -11.64
N LEU A 21 10.51 -0.76 -12.16
CA LEU A 21 10.27 -2.14 -12.55
C LEU A 21 11.32 -2.60 -13.58
N GLU A 22 11.52 -1.83 -14.65
CA GLU A 22 12.46 -2.22 -15.69
C GLU A 22 13.92 -2.20 -15.22
N THR A 23 14.27 -1.26 -14.35
CA THR A 23 15.60 -1.22 -13.73
C THR A 23 15.86 -2.52 -12.96
N LEU A 24 14.89 -2.95 -12.16
CA LEU A 24 15.01 -4.12 -11.28
C LEU A 24 14.83 -5.46 -12.00
N PHE A 25 13.98 -5.53 -13.03
CA PHE A 25 13.55 -6.79 -13.66
C PHE A 25 13.94 -6.91 -15.14
N GLY A 26 14.31 -5.83 -15.82
CA GLY A 26 14.69 -5.79 -17.24
C GLY A 26 13.75 -4.91 -18.08
N ARG A 27 14.26 -4.35 -19.19
CA ARG A 27 13.47 -3.50 -20.11
C ARG A 27 12.25 -4.26 -20.64
N GLY A 28 11.08 -3.61 -20.68
CA GLY A 28 9.83 -4.21 -21.15
C GLY A 28 9.22 -5.27 -20.23
N TYR A 29 9.74 -5.44 -19.01
CA TYR A 29 9.22 -6.46 -18.09
C TYR A 29 7.77 -6.17 -17.70
N GLN A 30 6.96 -7.22 -17.64
CA GLN A 30 5.56 -7.17 -17.19
C GLN A 30 5.37 -8.03 -15.93
N LEU A 31 4.65 -7.47 -14.96
CA LEU A 31 4.33 -8.15 -13.70
C LEU A 31 3.45 -9.39 -13.95
N LYS A 32 3.76 -10.49 -13.28
CA LYS A 32 3.01 -11.75 -13.45
C LYS A 32 1.93 -11.83 -12.40
N LYS A 33 0.67 -11.76 -12.82
CA LYS A 33 -0.47 -11.79 -11.92
C LYS A 33 -0.64 -13.15 -11.21
N ILE A 34 -0.79 -13.13 -9.89
CA ILE A 34 -1.23 -14.28 -9.09
C ILE A 34 -2.76 -14.25 -8.95
N ARG A 35 -3.30 -13.15 -8.43
CA ARG A 35 -4.74 -12.99 -8.13
C ARG A 35 -5.16 -11.53 -8.17
N LYS A 36 -6.43 -11.28 -8.51
CA LYS A 36 -7.07 -9.96 -8.35
C LYS A 36 -7.23 -9.59 -6.87
N LEU A 37 -7.20 -8.30 -6.56
CA LEU A 37 -7.57 -7.74 -5.26
C LEU A 37 -9.01 -7.17 -5.34
N SER A 38 -9.54 -6.57 -4.26
CA SER A 38 -10.92 -5.99 -4.29
C SER A 38 -11.08 -4.87 -5.31
N GLN A 39 -10.04 -4.04 -5.45
CA GLN A 39 -10.07 -2.95 -6.40
C GLN A 39 -9.95 -3.51 -7.80
N ALA A 40 -10.83 -3.05 -8.70
CA ALA A 40 -11.10 -3.70 -9.98
C ALA A 40 -9.84 -3.99 -10.82
N ASP A 41 -8.85 -3.09 -10.76
CA ASP A 41 -7.63 -3.14 -11.56
C ASP A 41 -6.43 -3.73 -10.81
N ASP A 42 -6.45 -3.75 -9.47
CA ASP A 42 -5.28 -4.13 -8.68
C ASP A 42 -5.13 -5.65 -8.59
N PHE A 43 -3.87 -6.09 -8.56
CA PHE A 43 -3.52 -7.50 -8.44
C PHE A 43 -2.24 -7.73 -7.65
N ALA A 44 -2.17 -8.85 -6.94
CA ALA A 44 -0.92 -9.31 -6.36
C ALA A 44 -0.06 -9.97 -7.44
N ALA A 45 1.16 -9.48 -7.64
CA ALA A 45 2.11 -10.03 -8.60
C ALA A 45 2.95 -11.17 -8.00
N ARG A 46 3.49 -12.08 -8.83
CA ARG A 46 4.35 -13.20 -8.41
C ARG A 46 5.64 -12.70 -7.81
N GLU A 47 6.10 -11.55 -8.30
CA GLU A 47 7.33 -10.91 -7.92
C GLU A 47 7.26 -10.38 -6.47
N THR A 48 8.43 -10.41 -5.83
CA THR A 48 8.67 -9.76 -4.55
C THR A 48 10.00 -9.02 -4.60
N LEU A 49 10.14 -8.02 -3.74
CA LEU A 49 11.39 -7.28 -3.55
C LEU A 49 11.82 -7.32 -2.09
N ASP A 50 13.13 -7.24 -1.88
CA ASP A 50 13.66 -6.88 -0.57
C ASP A 50 13.82 -5.36 -0.55
N ILE A 51 13.60 -4.74 0.60
CA ILE A 51 13.84 -3.31 0.80
C ILE A 51 14.81 -3.11 1.95
N LYS A 52 15.75 -2.18 1.78
CA LYS A 52 16.67 -1.73 2.82
C LYS A 52 16.37 -0.29 3.20
N ILE A 53 16.16 -0.06 4.50
CA ILE A 53 16.00 1.27 5.07
C ILE A 53 16.96 1.38 6.26
N GLY A 54 17.86 2.37 6.23
CA GLY A 54 18.99 2.43 7.15
C GLY A 54 19.86 1.17 7.05
N SER A 55 20.14 0.54 8.19
CA SER A 55 20.91 -0.72 8.27
C SER A 55 20.05 -1.97 8.10
N LYS A 56 18.72 -1.86 8.19
CA LYS A 56 17.80 -3.01 8.26
C LYS A 56 17.18 -3.35 6.91
N ILE A 57 16.87 -4.63 6.72
CA ILE A 57 16.29 -5.19 5.49
C ILE A 57 14.95 -5.86 5.81
N ILE A 58 13.91 -5.51 5.07
CA ILE A 58 12.66 -6.27 5.02
C ILE A 58 12.67 -7.10 3.75
N LYS A 59 12.54 -8.41 3.90
CA LYS A 59 12.56 -9.36 2.78
C LYS A 59 11.17 -9.63 2.23
N ARG A 60 11.11 -9.99 0.95
CA ARG A 60 9.94 -10.53 0.25
C ARG A 60 8.67 -9.66 0.33
N LEU A 61 8.81 -8.34 0.20
CA LEU A 61 7.67 -7.45 -0.01
C LEU A 61 6.94 -7.81 -1.30
N ARG A 62 5.64 -8.04 -1.21
CA ARG A 62 4.79 -8.33 -2.38
C ARG A 62 4.71 -7.10 -3.29
N ILE A 63 4.91 -7.29 -4.58
CA ILE A 63 4.56 -6.25 -5.55
C ILE A 63 3.05 -6.31 -5.82
N VAL A 64 2.38 -5.16 -5.72
CA VAL A 64 1.01 -4.96 -6.16
C VAL A 64 1.05 -4.22 -7.48
N GLY A 65 0.42 -4.81 -8.49
CA GLY A 65 0.24 -4.23 -9.81
C GLY A 65 -1.17 -3.66 -10.00
N PRO A 66 -1.43 -2.94 -11.11
CA PRO A 66 -0.49 -2.65 -12.18
C PRO A 66 0.60 -1.64 -11.77
N VAL A 67 1.57 -1.38 -12.66
CA VAL A 67 2.53 -0.30 -12.42
C VAL A 67 1.80 1.04 -12.27
N ARG A 68 2.32 1.90 -11.40
CA ARG A 68 1.78 3.23 -11.12
C ARG A 68 2.70 4.32 -11.66
N LYS A 69 2.30 5.57 -11.49
CA LYS A 69 3.14 6.72 -11.86
C LYS A 69 4.40 6.83 -11.01
N GLU A 70 4.29 6.52 -9.71
CA GLU A 70 5.37 6.63 -8.74
C GLU A 70 5.49 5.34 -7.93
N THR A 71 6.71 5.01 -7.51
CA THR A 71 6.98 3.89 -6.61
C THR A 71 6.60 4.25 -5.17
N GLN A 72 5.91 3.34 -4.49
CA GLN A 72 5.44 3.53 -3.12
C GLN A 72 5.53 2.23 -2.32
N ILE A 73 6.03 2.34 -1.09
CA ILE A 73 6.13 1.24 -0.13
C ILE A 73 5.15 1.51 1.00
N GLU A 74 4.30 0.54 1.30
CA GLU A 74 3.33 0.59 2.38
C GLU A 74 3.74 -0.38 3.49
N LEU A 75 4.01 0.17 4.67
CA LEU A 75 4.43 -0.57 5.87
C LEU A 75 3.43 -0.39 7.01
N SER A 76 3.50 -1.29 7.99
CA SER A 76 2.77 -1.13 9.25
C SER A 76 3.54 -0.25 10.24
N ILE A 77 2.87 0.22 11.29
CA ILE A 77 3.52 0.87 12.44
C ILE A 77 4.56 -0.09 13.06
N THR A 78 4.21 -1.37 13.18
CA THR A 78 5.11 -2.40 13.73
C THR A 78 6.37 -2.58 12.88
N ASP A 79 6.26 -2.53 11.56
CA ASP A 79 7.43 -2.56 10.66
C ASP A 79 8.31 -1.32 10.90
N ALA A 80 7.71 -0.13 11.05
CA ALA A 80 8.44 1.11 11.32
C ALA A 80 9.22 1.04 12.65
N VAL A 81 8.59 0.55 13.71
CA VAL A 81 9.22 0.27 15.02
C VAL A 81 10.36 -0.73 14.86
N GLY A 82 10.11 -1.85 14.16
CA GLY A 82 11.12 -2.86 13.89
C GLY A 82 12.30 -2.33 13.08
N LEU A 83 12.07 -1.34 12.22
CA LEU A 83 13.10 -0.62 11.47
C LEU A 83 13.82 0.45 12.31
N GLY A 84 13.25 0.90 13.43
CA GLY A 84 13.77 2.00 14.23
C GLY A 84 13.67 3.35 13.52
N ILE A 85 12.64 3.54 12.70
CA ILE A 85 12.41 4.77 11.93
C ILE A 85 11.00 5.30 12.17
N ASN A 86 10.86 6.62 12.14
CA ASN A 86 9.56 7.26 12.13
C ASN A 86 9.08 7.41 10.68
N LEU A 87 7.92 6.83 10.38
CA LEU A 87 7.28 6.94 9.08
C LEU A 87 5.98 7.75 9.18
N PRO A 88 5.67 8.59 8.20
CA PRO A 88 4.42 9.34 8.20
C PRO A 88 3.23 8.42 7.87
N LEU A 89 2.12 8.61 8.59
CA LEU A 89 0.82 8.04 8.24
C LEU A 89 0.23 8.80 7.05
N ARG A 90 -0.03 8.12 5.93
CA ARG A 90 -0.48 8.76 4.68
C ARG A 90 -1.49 7.91 3.91
N LEU A 91 -2.34 8.59 3.15
CA LEU A 91 -3.10 7.96 2.07
C LEU A 91 -2.19 7.61 0.90
N SER A 92 -2.56 6.55 0.18
CA SER A 92 -1.85 6.10 -1.02
C SER A 92 -1.74 7.25 -2.04
N GLY A 93 -0.57 7.41 -2.66
CA GLY A 93 -0.25 8.52 -3.56
C GLY A 93 0.30 9.77 -2.88
N ASN A 94 0.08 9.97 -1.57
CA ASN A 94 0.62 11.12 -0.84
C ASN A 94 2.04 10.86 -0.30
N ILE A 95 3.01 10.86 -1.22
CA ILE A 95 4.42 10.55 -0.94
C ILE A 95 5.34 11.77 -0.81
N LYS A 96 4.80 13.00 -0.76
CA LYS A 96 5.62 14.21 -0.59
C LYS A 96 6.21 14.27 0.83
N GLY A 97 7.51 14.49 0.93
CA GLY A 97 8.24 14.59 2.20
C GLY A 97 8.39 13.26 2.94
N THR A 98 8.17 12.14 2.27
CA THR A 98 8.33 10.81 2.86
C THR A 98 9.76 10.29 2.65
N PRO A 99 10.27 9.44 3.54
CA PRO A 99 11.59 8.86 3.35
C PRO A 99 11.62 7.90 2.16
N GLY A 100 12.84 7.64 1.69
CA GLY A 100 13.13 6.68 0.63
C GLY A 100 13.56 5.31 1.15
N ALA A 101 13.93 4.43 0.23
CA ALA A 101 14.46 3.10 0.51
C ALA A 101 15.43 2.67 -0.60
N THR A 102 16.23 1.63 -0.34
CA THR A 102 16.91 0.88 -1.40
C THR A 102 16.11 -0.38 -1.72
N LEU A 103 15.63 -0.49 -2.94
CA LEU A 103 14.98 -1.69 -3.49
C LEU A 103 16.04 -2.68 -3.94
N ILE A 104 15.84 -3.96 -3.64
CA ILE A 104 16.82 -5.01 -3.88
C ILE A 104 16.14 -6.19 -4.58
N LYS A 105 16.67 -6.56 -5.75
CA LYS A 105 16.30 -7.77 -6.49
C LYS A 105 17.58 -8.51 -6.90
N SER A 106 17.90 -9.61 -6.22
CA SER A 106 19.15 -10.34 -6.46
C SER A 106 20.36 -9.37 -6.41
N LYS A 107 21.18 -9.29 -7.46
CA LYS A 107 22.33 -8.39 -7.54
C LYS A 107 21.97 -6.93 -7.86
N LYS A 108 20.74 -6.65 -8.30
CA LYS A 108 20.29 -5.30 -8.66
C LYS A 108 19.80 -4.52 -7.44
N LYS A 109 20.23 -3.26 -7.33
CA LYS A 109 19.84 -2.33 -6.26
C LYS A 109 19.40 -1.00 -6.89
N LEU A 110 18.32 -0.42 -6.37
CA LEU A 110 17.79 0.86 -6.82
C LEU A 110 17.42 1.72 -5.61
N LYS A 111 17.95 2.94 -5.53
CA LYS A 111 17.61 3.88 -4.46
C LYS A 111 16.47 4.79 -4.89
N ILE A 112 15.37 4.78 -4.14
CA ILE A 112 14.30 5.78 -4.26
C ILE A 112 14.49 6.84 -3.17
N LYS A 113 14.28 8.11 -3.50
CA LYS A 113 14.49 9.24 -2.56
C LYS A 113 13.30 9.46 -1.62
N ARG A 114 12.11 9.00 -2.01
CA ARG A 114 10.84 9.11 -1.29
C ARG A 114 9.96 7.89 -1.60
N GLY A 115 8.87 7.72 -0.88
CA GLY A 115 7.83 6.74 -1.19
C GLY A 115 7.48 5.77 -0.07
N VAL A 116 8.16 5.81 1.08
CA VAL A 116 7.87 4.90 2.20
C VAL A 116 6.86 5.54 3.16
N ILE A 117 5.74 4.88 3.39
CA ILE A 117 4.65 5.37 4.26
C ILE A 117 4.13 4.28 5.19
N ILE A 118 3.47 4.72 6.27
CA ILE A 118 2.48 3.88 6.95
C ILE A 118 1.13 4.12 6.29
N ALA A 119 0.48 3.04 5.84
CA ALA A 119 -0.79 3.15 5.15
C ALA A 119 -1.90 3.61 6.11
N GLN A 120 -2.53 4.74 5.79
CA GLN A 120 -3.69 5.22 6.52
C GLN A 120 -4.94 4.44 6.12
N ARG A 121 -5.73 4.01 7.11
CA ARG A 121 -7.04 3.37 6.89
C ARG A 121 -7.99 4.28 6.10
N HIS A 122 -8.65 3.71 5.10
CA HIS A 122 -9.58 4.43 4.25
C HIS A 122 -10.66 3.49 3.69
N LEU A 123 -11.76 4.07 3.23
CA LEU A 123 -12.86 3.37 2.61
C LEU A 123 -12.91 3.72 1.11
N HIS A 124 -12.70 2.71 0.27
CA HIS A 124 -13.08 2.84 -1.13
C HIS A 124 -14.60 2.71 -1.25
N CYS A 125 -15.22 3.68 -1.92
CA CYS A 125 -16.66 3.71 -2.15
C CYS A 125 -16.93 4.25 -3.56
N ASN A 126 -17.64 3.49 -4.38
CA ASN A 126 -17.99 3.97 -5.72
C ASN A 126 -19.08 5.06 -5.64
N PRO A 127 -19.23 5.92 -6.66
CA PRO A 127 -20.17 7.06 -6.59
C PRO A 127 -21.63 6.66 -6.32
N LYS A 128 -22.07 5.50 -6.83
CA LYS A 128 -23.44 5.00 -6.63
C LYS A 128 -23.68 4.61 -5.17
N GLU A 129 -22.72 3.94 -4.55
CA GLU A 129 -22.74 3.60 -3.12
C GLU A 129 -22.60 4.83 -2.24
N ALA A 130 -21.70 5.76 -2.58
CA ALA A 130 -21.50 6.99 -1.84
C ALA A 130 -22.80 7.80 -1.79
N LYS A 131 -23.51 7.94 -2.92
CA LYS A 131 -24.83 8.61 -2.97
C LYS A 131 -25.85 7.92 -2.06
N LYS A 132 -25.94 6.59 -2.09
CA LYS A 132 -26.82 5.81 -1.22
C LYS A 132 -26.49 6.00 0.26
N LEU A 133 -25.21 6.03 0.60
CA LEU A 133 -24.74 6.19 1.97
C LEU A 133 -24.62 7.65 2.43
N LYS A 134 -24.97 8.61 1.55
CA LYS A 134 -24.81 10.06 1.76
C LYS A 134 -23.37 10.47 2.12
N LEU A 135 -22.40 9.77 1.54
CA LEU A 135 -20.97 10.04 1.69
C LEU A 135 -20.48 10.99 0.62
N LYS A 136 -19.44 11.77 0.95
CA LYS A 136 -18.70 12.63 0.04
C LYS A 136 -17.22 12.25 0.05
N ASN A 137 -16.52 12.46 -1.06
CA ASN A 137 -15.08 12.22 -1.12
C ASN A 137 -14.35 13.06 -0.05
N GLY A 138 -13.41 12.44 0.67
CA GLY A 138 -12.67 13.08 1.77
C GLY A 138 -13.41 13.17 3.10
N MET A 139 -14.66 12.70 3.17
CA MET A 139 -15.43 12.66 4.41
C MET A 139 -14.87 11.61 5.37
N SER A 140 -14.58 12.01 6.61
CA SER A 140 -14.22 11.05 7.65
C SER A 140 -15.46 10.27 8.11
N VAL A 141 -15.33 8.94 8.24
CA VAL A 141 -16.37 8.06 8.77
C VAL A 141 -15.89 7.21 9.94
N SER A 142 -16.84 6.63 10.67
CA SER A 142 -16.59 5.62 11.70
C SER A 142 -17.07 4.25 11.25
N ILE A 143 -16.23 3.23 11.39
CA ILE A 143 -16.57 1.83 11.08
C ILE A 143 -16.56 1.02 12.37
N LYS A 144 -17.70 0.39 12.69
CA LYS A 144 -17.86 -0.51 13.84
C LYS A 144 -17.64 -1.96 13.42
N ILE A 145 -16.74 -2.64 14.12
CA ILE A 145 -16.53 -4.09 14.03
C ILE A 145 -17.19 -4.74 15.25
N LYS A 146 -17.91 -5.83 15.01
CA LYS A 146 -18.59 -6.63 16.04
C LYS A 146 -17.78 -7.91 16.34
N GLY A 147 -18.16 -8.64 17.39
CA GLY A 147 -17.53 -9.90 17.80
C GLY A 147 -16.75 -9.78 19.10
N ALA A 148 -15.99 -10.82 19.46
CA ALA A 148 -15.27 -10.90 20.74
C ALA A 148 -14.25 -9.76 20.97
N ARG A 149 -13.70 -9.19 19.89
CA ARG A 149 -12.82 -8.02 19.93
C ARG A 149 -13.47 -6.83 19.23
N ALA A 150 -14.72 -6.53 19.58
CA ALA A 150 -15.47 -5.42 18.97
C ALA A 150 -14.80 -4.08 19.26
N LEU A 151 -14.82 -3.19 18.27
CA LEU A 151 -14.33 -1.82 18.40
C LEU A 151 -14.92 -0.92 17.30
N THR A 152 -14.78 0.39 17.49
CA THR A 152 -15.10 1.38 16.47
C THR A 152 -13.84 2.09 16.03
N PHE A 153 -13.52 2.02 14.74
CA PHE A 153 -12.48 2.81 14.14
C PHE A 153 -13.04 4.15 13.69
N HIS A 154 -12.64 5.23 14.34
CA HIS A 154 -12.99 6.61 13.96
C HIS A 154 -12.08 7.12 12.84
N ASN A 155 -12.35 8.27 12.24
CA ASN A 155 -11.42 8.93 11.30
C ASN A 155 -10.94 8.02 10.15
N ILE A 156 -11.82 7.15 9.64
CA ILE A 156 -11.58 6.45 8.37
C ILE A 156 -11.74 7.48 7.25
N LYS A 157 -10.75 7.59 6.38
CA LYS A 157 -10.79 8.51 5.23
C LYS A 157 -11.55 7.97 4.04
#